data_AF-A0A5D4T138-F1
#
_entry.id   AF-A0A5D4T138-F1
#
_cell.length_a   1.000
_cell.length_b   1.000
_cell.length_c   1.000
_cell.angle_alpha   90.00
_cell.angle_beta   90.00
_cell.angle_gamma   90.00
#
_symmetry.space_group_name_H-M   'P 1'
#
loop_
_entity.id
_entity.type
_entity.pdbx_description
1 polymer ?
#
loop_
_entity_poly.entity_id
_entity_poly.type
_entity_poly.pdbx_seq_one_letter_code
_entity_poly.pdbx_strand_id
1 'polypeptide(L)'
;MNWLKQKMIVNQYSDMSEEENHHLDGIKRQNPFGIMVLVLGGASFAFGPEYKWIPIYTILLCLATIGTFDRVKEDNPWPFVIGFGLSVIGLYMYLNKIYHSDYLY
;
A
#
# COMPACT_ATOMS: atom_id res chain seq x y z
N MET A 1 -9.17 -22.36 -11.08
CA MET A 1 -9.08 -20.93 -11.45
C MET A 1 -7.72 -20.50 -12.05
N ASN A 2 -6.64 -21.31 -11.99
CA ASN A 2 -5.32 -20.90 -12.52
C ASN A 2 -5.14 -21.02 -14.04
N TRP A 3 -5.82 -21.99 -14.68
CA TRP A 3 -5.80 -22.17 -16.15
C TRP A 3 -6.18 -20.90 -16.90
N LEU A 4 -7.19 -20.17 -16.45
CA LEU A 4 -7.75 -19.04 -17.21
C LEU A 4 -6.82 -17.84 -17.17
N LYS A 5 -6.23 -17.58 -15.99
CA LYS A 5 -5.16 -16.58 -15.86
C LYS A 5 -3.95 -16.94 -16.72
N GLN A 6 -3.53 -18.21 -16.69
CA GLN A 6 -2.37 -18.66 -17.45
C GLN A 6 -2.60 -18.57 -18.96
N LYS A 7 -3.80 -18.94 -19.44
CA LYS A 7 -4.19 -18.85 -20.85
C LYS A 7 -4.32 -17.40 -21.33
N MET A 8 -4.81 -16.49 -20.49
CA MET A 8 -4.88 -15.05 -20.83
C MET A 8 -3.49 -14.42 -20.88
N ILE A 9 -2.60 -14.72 -19.93
CA ILE A 9 -1.22 -14.21 -19.91
C ILE A 9 -0.44 -14.69 -21.14
N VAL A 10 -0.56 -15.98 -21.49
CA VAL A 10 0.14 -16.56 -22.65
C VAL A 10 -0.36 -15.98 -23.97
N ASN A 11 -1.68 -15.79 -24.14
CA ASN A 11 -2.22 -15.19 -25.36
C ASN A 11 -1.87 -13.71 -25.51
N GLN A 12 -1.79 -12.95 -24.40
CA GLN A 12 -1.33 -11.56 -24.45
C GLN A 12 0.15 -11.48 -24.85
N TYR A 13 1.00 -12.36 -24.33
CA TYR A 13 2.43 -12.35 -24.63
C TYR A 13 2.78 -12.83 -26.05
N SER A 14 1.96 -13.69 -26.66
CA SER A 14 2.22 -14.20 -28.02
C SER A 14 1.90 -13.20 -29.13
N ASP A 15 1.15 -12.13 -28.82
CA ASP A 15 0.66 -11.15 -29.80
C ASP A 15 1.29 -9.75 -29.61
N MET A 16 2.11 -9.55 -28.59
CA MET A 16 2.76 -8.27 -28.30
C MET A 16 4.09 -8.13 -29.03
N SER A 17 4.29 -6.99 -29.70
CA SER A 17 5.57 -6.66 -30.33
C SER A 17 6.66 -6.36 -29.29
N GLU A 18 7.94 -6.42 -29.67
CA GLU A 18 9.05 -6.05 -28.77
C GLU A 18 8.91 -4.63 -28.18
N GLU A 19 8.25 -3.71 -28.89
CA GLU A 19 8.01 -2.34 -28.43
C GLU A 19 6.93 -2.25 -27.33
N GLU A 20 5.92 -3.12 -27.36
CA GLU A 20 4.86 -3.17 -26.34
C GLU A 20 5.37 -3.76 -25.02
N ASN A 21 6.22 -4.79 -25.09
CA ASN A 21 6.92 -5.33 -23.92
C ASN A 21 7.79 -4.26 -23.25
N HIS A 22 8.46 -3.43 -24.03
CA HIS A 22 9.29 -2.33 -23.51
C HIS A 22 8.45 -1.20 -22.86
N HIS A 23 7.22 -0.98 -23.34
CA HIS A 23 6.27 -0.07 -22.69
C HIS A 23 5.71 -0.63 -21.38
N LEU A 24 5.43 -1.94 -21.32
CA LEU A 24 4.93 -2.61 -20.11
C LEU A 24 5.97 -2.71 -19.01
N ASP A 25 7.24 -2.92 -19.36
CA ASP A 25 8.35 -2.90 -18.40
C ASP A 25 8.62 -1.48 -17.84
N GLY A 26 8.19 -0.44 -18.55
CA GLY A 26 8.18 0.95 -18.05
C GLY A 26 7.03 1.25 -17.08
N ILE A 27 6.02 0.37 -16.95
CA ILE A 27 4.94 0.57 -15.98
C ILE A 27 5.45 0.18 -14.60
N LYS A 28 5.69 1.19 -13.78
CA LYS A 28 6.05 1.09 -12.36
C LYS A 28 5.18 0.05 -11.66
N ARG A 29 5.81 -1.05 -11.24
CA ARG A 29 5.09 -2.09 -10.49
C ARG A 29 4.67 -1.53 -9.12
N GLN A 30 3.51 -1.98 -8.65
CA GLN A 30 3.07 -1.65 -7.30
C GLN A 30 3.58 -2.71 -6.34
N ASN A 31 4.26 -2.28 -5.27
CA ASN A 31 4.68 -3.18 -4.22
C ASN A 31 3.44 -3.62 -3.39
N PRO A 32 3.15 -4.92 -3.28
CA PRO A 32 1.97 -5.41 -2.57
C PRO A 32 1.99 -5.07 -1.08
N PHE A 33 3.18 -5.00 -0.44
CA PHE A 33 3.31 -4.54 0.93
C PHE A 33 2.99 -3.05 1.06
N GLY A 34 3.36 -2.24 0.06
CA GLY A 34 3.01 -0.82 0.03
C GLY A 34 1.50 -0.61 0.00
N ILE A 35 0.77 -1.42 -0.78
CA ILE A 35 -0.69 -1.40 -0.82
C ILE A 35 -1.29 -1.85 0.52
N MET A 36 -0.75 -2.90 1.14
CA MET A 36 -1.19 -3.32 2.48
C MET A 36 -0.98 -2.22 3.53
N VAL A 37 0.19 -1.57 3.53
CA VAL A 37 0.52 -0.45 4.43
C VAL A 37 -0.43 0.73 4.20
N LEU A 38 -0.78 1.02 2.94
CA LEU A 38 -1.75 2.07 2.61
C LEU A 38 -3.13 1.77 3.20
N VAL A 39 -3.66 0.56 2.98
CA VAL A 39 -4.99 0.16 3.48
C VAL A 39 -5.02 0.16 5.01
N LEU A 40 -4.01 -0.42 5.64
CA LEU A 40 -3.89 -0.43 7.10
C LEU A 40 -3.64 0.98 7.67
N GLY A 41 -2.96 1.85 6.92
CA GLY A 41 -2.81 3.26 7.25
C GLY A 41 -4.15 3.98 7.26
N GLY A 42 -4.99 3.75 6.26
CA GLY A 42 -6.37 4.25 6.23
C GLY A 42 -7.20 3.76 7.42
N ALA A 43 -7.13 2.46 7.74
CA ALA A 43 -7.77 1.89 8.92
C ALA A 43 -7.23 2.49 10.22
N SER A 44 -5.92 2.75 10.28
CA SER A 44 -5.26 3.41 11.42
C SER A 44 -5.74 4.84 11.61
N PHE A 45 -5.95 5.59 10.54
CA PHE A 45 -6.51 6.94 10.64
C PHE A 45 -7.97 6.90 11.11
N ALA A 46 -8.79 6.01 10.54
CA ALA A 46 -10.22 5.92 10.85
C ALA A 46 -10.49 5.40 12.27
N PHE A 47 -9.78 4.36 12.70
CA PHE A 47 -10.06 3.63 13.95
C PHE A 47 -8.95 3.76 14.99
N GLY A 48 -7.78 4.26 14.63
CA GLY A 48 -6.65 4.45 15.55
C GLY A 48 -6.93 5.33 16.76
N PRO A 49 -7.76 6.39 16.68
CA PRO A 49 -8.15 7.17 17.86
C PRO A 49 -8.81 6.34 18.96
N GLU A 50 -9.52 5.27 18.62
CA GLU A 50 -10.13 4.34 19.57
C GLU A 50 -9.20 3.16 19.89
N TYR A 51 -8.51 2.63 18.88
CA TYR A 51 -7.71 1.41 18.97
C TYR A 51 -6.24 1.66 18.60
N LYS A 52 -5.42 2.09 19.58
CA LYS A 52 -3.98 2.37 19.39
C LYS A 52 -3.16 1.25 18.75
N TRP A 53 -3.59 0.00 18.87
CA TRP A 53 -2.84 -1.15 18.35
C TRP A 53 -2.79 -1.17 16.82
N ILE A 54 -3.85 -0.69 16.15
CA ILE A 54 -3.94 -0.62 14.69
C ILE A 54 -2.82 0.27 14.10
N PRO A 55 -2.65 1.54 14.52
CA PRO A 55 -1.55 2.36 14.04
C PRO A 55 -0.17 1.82 14.44
N ILE A 56 -0.01 1.26 15.66
CA ILE A 56 1.28 0.70 16.09
C ILE A 56 1.72 -0.45 15.18
N TYR A 57 0.83 -1.43 14.93
CA TYR A 57 1.16 -2.56 14.04
C TYR A 57 1.40 -2.11 12.60
N THR A 58 0.65 -1.12 12.12
CA THR A 58 0.83 -0.58 10.77
C THR A 58 2.19 0.09 10.60
N ILE A 59 2.63 0.88 11.60
CA ILE A 59 3.96 1.50 11.62
C ILE A 59 5.05 0.43 11.61
N LEU A 60 4.94 -0.60 12.46
CA LEU A 60 5.91 -1.69 12.50
C LEU A 60 5.97 -2.46 11.19
N LEU A 61 4.81 -2.76 10.57
CA LEU A 61 4.73 -3.39 9.27
C LEU A 61 5.42 -2.53 8.20
N CYS A 62 5.14 -1.24 8.18
CA CYS A 62 5.77 -0.32 7.23
C CYS A 62 7.29 -0.31 7.40
N LEU A 63 7.81 -0.21 8.62
CA LEU A 63 9.26 -0.22 8.88
C LEU A 63 9.91 -1.55 8.50
N ALA A 64 9.24 -2.68 8.73
CA ALA A 64 9.74 -4.00 8.34
C ALA A 64 9.76 -4.21 6.83
N THR A 65 8.85 -3.58 6.10
CA THR A 65 8.63 -3.84 4.66
C THR A 65 9.15 -2.73 3.74
N ILE A 66 9.49 -1.55 4.26
CA ILE A 66 10.02 -0.43 3.44
C ILE A 66 11.33 -0.79 2.73
N GLY A 67 12.12 -1.71 3.30
CA GLY A 67 13.34 -2.25 2.69
C GLY A 67 13.10 -3.25 1.55
N THR A 68 11.87 -3.75 1.37
CA THR A 68 11.51 -4.64 0.24
C THR A 68 11.30 -3.88 -1.07
N PHE A 69 11.40 -2.56 -1.02
CA PHE A 69 11.27 -1.68 -2.16
C PHE A 69 12.42 -1.89 -3.15
N ASP A 70 12.11 -2.43 -4.33
CA ASP A 70 13.09 -2.55 -5.40
C ASP A 70 13.19 -1.22 -6.15
N ARG A 71 14.19 -0.42 -5.77
CA ARG A 71 14.51 0.87 -6.43
C ARG A 71 14.89 0.69 -7.91
N VAL A 72 15.36 -0.48 -8.30
CA VAL A 72 15.86 -0.77 -9.64
C VAL A 72 14.72 -1.05 -10.61
N LYS A 73 13.58 -1.59 -10.11
CA LYS A 73 12.38 -1.87 -10.91
C LYS A 73 11.30 -0.79 -10.85
N GLU A 74 11.65 0.41 -10.38
CA GLU A 74 10.74 1.53 -10.21
C GLU A 74 9.43 1.19 -9.46
N ASP A 75 9.50 0.46 -8.35
CA ASP A 75 8.30 0.30 -7.53
C ASP A 75 7.77 1.70 -7.10
N ASN A 76 6.46 1.88 -6.98
CA ASN A 76 5.91 3.14 -6.47
C ASN A 76 6.04 3.21 -4.92
N PRO A 77 6.79 4.18 -4.34
CA PRO A 77 6.96 4.28 -2.89
C PRO A 77 5.78 4.99 -2.19
N TRP A 78 4.94 5.71 -2.93
CA TRP A 78 3.86 6.53 -2.37
C TRP A 78 2.89 5.77 -1.46
N PRO A 79 2.46 4.53 -1.76
CA PRO A 79 1.60 3.77 -0.86
C PRO A 79 2.19 3.59 0.55
N PHE A 80 3.51 3.35 0.65
CA PHE A 80 4.18 3.27 1.95
C PHE A 80 4.17 4.62 2.68
N VAL A 81 4.53 5.70 1.98
CA VAL A 81 4.61 7.05 2.58
C VAL A 81 3.24 7.49 3.09
N ILE A 82 2.21 7.34 2.27
CA ILE A 82 0.84 7.73 2.63
C ILE A 82 0.31 6.85 3.77
N GLY A 83 0.47 5.52 3.68
CA GLY A 83 0.03 4.61 4.73
C GLY A 83 0.72 4.87 6.06
N PHE A 84 2.03 5.13 6.04
CA PHE A 84 2.80 5.53 7.21
C PHE A 84 2.28 6.85 7.80
N GLY A 85 2.11 7.88 6.97
CA GLY A 85 1.57 9.18 7.42
C GLY A 85 0.21 9.04 8.09
N LEU A 86 -0.72 8.32 7.48
CA LEU A 86 -2.05 8.06 8.05
C LEU A 86 -1.98 7.31 9.38
N SER A 87 -1.08 6.33 9.51
CA SER A 87 -0.88 5.60 10.77
C SER A 87 -0.30 6.48 11.88
N VAL A 88 0.63 7.37 11.56
CA VAL A 88 1.17 8.36 12.52
C VAL A 88 0.09 9.33 12.96
N ILE A 89 -0.75 9.82 12.04
CA ILE A 89 -1.88 10.70 12.37
C ILE A 89 -2.86 9.97 13.29
N GLY A 90 -3.24 8.73 12.96
CA GLY A 90 -4.13 7.92 13.80
C GLY A 90 -3.59 7.70 15.22
N LEU A 91 -2.28 7.44 15.35
CA LEU A 91 -1.64 7.32 16.66
C LEU A 91 -1.61 8.66 17.40
N TYR A 92 -1.29 9.75 16.71
CA TYR A 92 -1.27 11.09 17.28
C TYR A 92 -2.64 11.49 17.84
N MET A 93 -3.71 11.21 17.09
CA MET A 93 -5.08 11.44 17.52
C MET A 93 -5.41 10.66 18.80
N TYR A 94 -5.04 9.37 18.87
CA TYR A 94 -5.19 8.57 20.09
C TYR A 94 -4.46 9.19 21.30
N LEU A 95 -3.20 9.62 21.12
CA LEU A 95 -2.40 10.19 22.20
C LEU A 95 -2.98 11.52 22.73
N ASN A 96 -3.59 12.31 21.85
CA ASN A 96 -4.21 13.59 22.21
C ASN A 96 -5.70 13.47 22.54
N LYS A 97 -6.26 12.25 22.54
CA LYS A 97 -7.69 11.98 22.77
C LYS A 97 -8.60 12.78 21.81
N ILE A 98 -8.19 12.90 20.55
CA ILE A 98 -8.94 13.54 19.48
C ILE A 98 -9.76 12.44 18.80
N TYR A 99 -11.07 12.40 19.04
CA TYR A 99 -11.93 11.38 18.45
C TYR A 99 -12.68 11.94 17.23
N HIS A 100 -12.91 11.10 16.22
CA HIS A 100 -13.73 11.50 15.07
C HIS A 100 -15.17 11.83 15.46
N SER A 101 -15.68 11.21 16.54
CA SER A 101 -17.00 11.50 17.11
C SER A 101 -17.17 12.95 17.56
N ASP A 102 -16.08 13.61 17.96
CA ASP A 102 -16.12 14.95 18.55
C ASP A 102 -16.41 16.03 17.51
N TYR A 103 -16.28 15.71 16.22
CA TYR A 103 -16.46 16.63 15.09
C TYR A 103 -17.68 16.30 14.21
N LEU A 104 -18.51 15.34 14.63
CA LEU A 104 -19.70 14.92 13.88
C LEU A 104 -21.00 15.62 14.34
N TYR A 105 -20.90 16.70 15.13
CA TYR A 105 -22.03 17.48 15.66
C TYR A 105 -21.86 18.99 15.45
#